data_AF-A0A6G3RSU8-F1
#
_entry.id   AF-A0A6G3RSU8-F1
#
_cell.length_a   1.000
_cell.length_b   1.000
_cell.length_c   1.000
_cell.angle_alpha   90.00
_cell.angle_beta   90.00
_cell.angle_gamma   90.00
#
_symmetry.space_group_name_H-M   'P 1'
#
loop_
_entity.id
_entity.type
_entity.pdbx_description
1 polymer ?
#
loop_
_entity_poly.entity_id
_entity_poly.type
_entity_poly.pdbx_seq_one_letter_code
_entity_poly.pdbx_strand_id
1 'polypeptide(L)'
;MPKRSAGAARHEGSGDPVPCRVVVCRDCCCGSVKVAGDHRAQVARLRAAAPVRISECLDVCDQANVVVVQPSAAGRAAGARPVWLGLVNDHDATEDIAAWVSAGGPGVAPCPDILELYVFTPPRRVRVTQA
;
A
#
# COMPACT_ATOMS: atom_id res chain seq x y z
N MET A 1 59.02 -6.16 -5.83
CA MET A 1 57.79 -6.45 -6.61
C MET A 1 57.26 -7.82 -6.21
N PRO A 2 55.95 -8.11 -6.34
CA PRO A 2 54.80 -7.20 -6.16
C PRO A 2 54.62 -7.02 -4.63
N LYS A 3 53.49 -7.14 -3.91
CA LYS A 3 52.02 -7.07 -4.13
C LYS A 3 51.46 -6.40 -2.85
N ARG A 4 50.84 -5.21 -2.91
CA ARG A 4 49.43 -4.89 -3.23
C ARG A 4 48.42 -5.37 -2.18
N SER A 5 47.64 -4.42 -1.68
CA SER A 5 46.61 -4.58 -0.65
C SER A 5 45.35 -5.28 -1.14
N ALA A 6 44.68 -5.99 -0.23
CA ALA A 6 43.23 -5.98 -0.08
C ALA A 6 42.97 -5.60 1.39
N GLY A 7 42.16 -4.61 1.74
CA GLY A 7 41.01 -4.10 0.98
C GLY A 7 39.79 -4.89 1.41
N ALA A 8 39.30 -4.60 2.62
CA ALA A 8 38.10 -5.25 3.15
C ALA A 8 36.95 -5.03 2.16
N ALA A 9 36.35 -6.13 1.71
CA ALA A 9 35.22 -6.06 0.80
C ALA A 9 34.12 -5.22 1.45
N ARG A 10 33.70 -4.16 0.78
CA ARG A 10 32.45 -3.49 1.15
C ARG A 10 31.34 -4.52 0.97
N HIS A 11 30.47 -4.65 1.96
CA HIS A 11 29.27 -5.44 1.77
C HIS A 11 28.36 -4.65 0.82
N GLU A 12 28.51 -4.90 -0.47
CA GLU A 12 27.77 -4.19 -1.52
C GLU A 12 26.30 -4.54 -1.35
N GLY A 13 25.55 -3.63 -0.70
CA GLY A 13 24.14 -3.78 -0.42
C GLY A 13 23.33 -3.68 -1.70
N SER A 14 23.23 -4.77 -2.45
CA SER A 14 22.16 -5.00 -3.42
C SER A 14 20.84 -5.12 -2.64
N GLY A 15 20.34 -3.99 -2.15
CA GLY A 15 19.14 -3.93 -1.34
C GLY A 15 17.93 -4.42 -2.13
N ASP A 16 17.12 -5.26 -1.50
CA ASP A 16 15.96 -5.87 -2.14
C ASP A 16 15.04 -4.81 -2.78
N PRO A 17 14.51 -5.07 -3.99
CA PRO A 17 13.63 -4.13 -4.69
C PRO A 17 12.48 -3.68 -3.78
N VAL A 18 12.35 -2.36 -3.56
CA VAL A 18 11.40 -1.81 -2.59
C VAL A 18 10.00 -2.38 -2.83
N PRO A 19 9.40 -3.12 -1.88
CA PRO A 19 8.13 -3.79 -2.10
C PRO A 19 6.97 -2.79 -2.16
N CYS A 20 5.79 -3.30 -2.51
CA CYS A 20 4.53 -2.59 -2.30
C CYS A 20 4.40 -2.16 -0.83
N ARG A 21 3.67 -1.06 -0.59
CA ARG A 21 3.30 -0.63 0.77
C ARG A 21 1.81 -0.31 0.79
N VAL A 22 1.16 -0.59 1.90
CA VAL A 22 -0.27 -0.35 2.06
C VAL A 22 -0.49 0.78 3.05
N VAL A 23 -1.34 1.76 2.72
CA VAL A 23 -1.81 2.79 3.65
C VAL A 23 -3.27 2.50 3.99
N VAL A 24 -3.63 2.54 5.27
CA VAL A 24 -4.99 2.19 5.74
C VAL A 24 -5.55 3.31 6.62
N CYS A 25 -6.75 3.80 6.29
CA CYS A 25 -7.45 4.84 7.06
C CYS A 25 -8.08 4.24 8.33
N ARG A 26 -7.82 4.82 9.52
CA ARG A 26 -8.26 4.23 10.81
C ARG A 26 -8.72 5.21 11.90
N ASP A 27 -8.89 6.48 11.60
CA ASP A 27 -9.60 7.42 12.49
C ASP A 27 -10.85 7.99 11.79
N CYS A 28 -11.49 8.99 12.41
CA CYS A 28 -12.63 9.85 12.01
C CYS A 28 -13.93 9.14 11.60
N CYS A 29 -13.84 8.17 10.69
CA CYS A 29 -14.88 7.25 10.28
C CYS A 29 -14.36 5.79 10.21
N CYS A 30 -13.20 5.57 9.60
CA CYS A 30 -12.73 4.26 9.13
C CYS A 30 -12.12 3.33 10.19
N GLY A 31 -12.01 3.76 11.44
CA GLY A 31 -11.71 2.88 12.59
C GLY A 31 -12.82 2.87 13.65
N SER A 32 -13.97 3.47 13.35
CA SER A 32 -15.08 3.65 14.30
C SER A 32 -16.27 2.75 13.96
N VAL A 33 -17.24 2.65 14.87
CA VAL A 33 -18.50 1.91 14.67
C VAL A 33 -19.37 2.41 13.50
N LYS A 34 -19.00 3.51 12.84
CA LYS A 34 -19.63 3.98 11.58
C LYS A 34 -19.33 3.05 10.40
N VAL A 35 -18.28 2.24 10.50
CA VAL A 35 -17.87 1.24 9.51
C VAL A 35 -17.90 -0.13 10.19
N ALA A 36 -18.52 -1.11 9.54
CA ALA A 36 -18.60 -2.48 10.05
C ALA A 36 -17.41 -3.31 9.56
N GLY A 37 -16.85 -4.14 10.44
CA GLY A 37 -15.74 -5.05 10.15
C GLY A 37 -14.74 -5.16 11.31
N ASP A 38 -13.93 -6.22 11.34
CA ASP A 38 -12.79 -6.29 12.25
C ASP A 38 -11.60 -5.51 11.66
N HIS A 39 -11.60 -4.21 11.93
CA HIS A 39 -10.54 -3.28 11.53
C HIS A 39 -9.13 -3.69 12.03
N ARG A 40 -9.03 -4.50 13.11
CA ARG A 40 -7.78 -5.00 13.68
C ARG A 40 -7.31 -6.25 12.95
N ALA A 41 -8.19 -7.22 12.69
CA ALA A 41 -7.87 -8.40 11.89
C ALA A 41 -7.44 -7.98 10.47
N GLN A 42 -8.17 -7.07 9.84
CA GLN A 42 -7.83 -6.52 8.52
C GLN A 42 -6.42 -5.90 8.49
N VAL A 43 -6.07 -5.08 9.50
CA VAL A 43 -4.72 -4.49 9.61
C VAL A 43 -3.64 -5.55 9.89
N ALA A 44 -3.93 -6.58 10.70
CA ALA A 44 -3.00 -7.67 10.95
C ALA A 44 -2.75 -8.51 9.69
N ARG A 45 -3.81 -8.81 8.92
CA ARG A 45 -3.75 -9.58 7.68
C ARG A 45 -2.97 -8.88 6.58
N LEU A 46 -3.19 -7.57 6.40
CA LEU A 46 -2.44 -6.75 5.46
C LEU A 46 -0.96 -6.63 5.87
N ARG A 47 -0.66 -6.53 7.17
CA ARG A 47 0.73 -6.53 7.70
C ARG A 47 1.50 -7.83 7.45
N ALA A 48 0.81 -8.96 7.32
CA ALA A 48 1.43 -10.23 6.95
C ALA A 48 1.82 -10.31 5.47
N ALA A 49 1.24 -9.47 4.61
CA ALA A 49 1.52 -9.43 3.17
C ALA A 49 2.45 -8.28 2.74
N ALA A 50 2.35 -7.11 3.38
CA ALA A 50 3.15 -5.93 3.03
C ALA A 50 3.36 -4.96 4.20
N PRO A 51 4.38 -4.08 4.15
CA PRO A 51 4.52 -2.98 5.11
C PRO A 51 3.30 -2.04 5.11
N VAL A 52 2.56 -2.03 6.23
CA VAL A 52 1.36 -1.18 6.42
C VAL A 52 1.70 0.09 7.20
N ARG A 53 1.37 1.26 6.62
CA ARG A 53 1.23 2.54 7.35
C ARG A 53 -0.24 2.73 7.72
N ILE A 54 -0.52 3.12 8.96
CA ILE A 54 -1.84 3.63 9.32
C ILE A 54 -1.90 5.13 8.97
N SER A 55 -3.05 5.63 8.55
CA SER A 55 -3.38 7.06 8.48
C SER A 55 -4.60 7.33 9.35
N GLU A 56 -4.63 8.48 10.01
CA GLU A 56 -5.80 8.95 10.76
C GLU A 56 -6.96 9.17 9.77
N CYS A 57 -6.84 10.21 8.94
CA CYS A 57 -7.72 10.48 7.82
C CYS A 57 -7.01 10.29 6.46
N LEU A 58 -7.79 10.14 5.40
CA LEU A 58 -7.37 10.30 4.00
C LEU A 58 -8.21 11.35 3.24
N ASP A 59 -9.17 11.98 3.93
CA ASP A 59 -10.05 13.07 3.49
C ASP A 59 -11.05 12.67 2.38
N VAL A 60 -11.49 11.41 2.44
CA VAL A 60 -12.42 10.71 1.53
C VAL A 60 -13.36 9.81 2.35
N CYS A 61 -14.02 10.41 3.34
CA CYS A 61 -14.83 9.68 4.33
C CYS A 61 -16.11 9.05 3.76
N ASP A 62 -16.57 9.55 2.62
CA ASP A 62 -17.65 9.05 1.78
C ASP A 62 -17.34 7.66 1.19
N GLN A 63 -16.07 7.37 0.92
CA GLN A 63 -15.63 6.12 0.32
C GLN A 63 -15.56 4.96 1.32
N ALA A 64 -15.47 5.24 2.62
CA ALA A 64 -15.29 4.30 3.74
C ALA A 64 -14.08 3.33 3.63
N ASN A 65 -13.63 2.84 4.79
CA ASN A 65 -12.53 1.87 4.99
C ASN A 65 -11.35 1.96 3.98
N VAL A 66 -10.87 3.18 3.70
CA VAL A 66 -10.00 3.40 2.52
C VAL A 66 -8.62 2.77 2.70
N VAL A 67 -8.23 1.96 1.71
CA VAL A 67 -6.93 1.32 1.57
C VAL A 67 -6.23 1.87 0.32
N VAL A 68 -4.94 2.19 0.41
CA VAL A 68 -4.14 2.69 -0.71
C VAL A 68 -2.92 1.82 -0.93
N VAL A 69 -2.83 1.17 -2.08
CA VAL A 69 -1.69 0.35 -2.50
C VAL A 69 -0.66 1.22 -3.21
N GLN A 70 0.47 1.45 -2.54
CA GLN A 70 1.65 2.08 -3.12
C GLN A 70 2.44 1.03 -3.92
N PRO A 71 2.83 1.29 -5.19
CA PRO A 71 3.52 0.30 -6.01
C PRO A 71 4.89 -0.11 -5.43
N SER A 72 5.43 -1.21 -5.94
CA SER A 72 6.82 -1.63 -5.75
C SER A 72 7.80 -0.76 -6.57
N ALA A 73 9.11 -0.97 -6.41
CA ALA A 73 10.12 -0.35 -7.26
C ALA A 73 9.92 -0.72 -8.74
N ALA A 74 9.65 -2.00 -9.02
CA ALA A 74 9.32 -2.51 -10.35
C ALA A 74 8.03 -1.88 -10.90
N GLY A 75 6.96 -1.81 -10.10
CA GLY A 75 5.71 -1.17 -10.48
C GLY A 75 5.90 0.31 -10.86
N ARG A 76 6.68 1.07 -10.09
CA ARG A 76 7.03 2.47 -10.45
C ARG A 76 7.83 2.56 -11.75
N ALA A 77 8.75 1.63 -12.01
CA ALA A 77 9.51 1.58 -13.26
C ALA A 77 8.61 1.27 -14.47
N ALA A 78 7.57 0.46 -14.28
CA ALA A 78 6.48 0.23 -15.24
C ALA A 78 5.45 1.38 -15.30
N GLY A 79 5.71 2.53 -14.66
CA GLY A 79 4.86 3.71 -14.70
C GLY A 79 3.67 3.73 -13.73
N ALA A 80 3.53 2.70 -12.87
CA ALA A 80 2.37 2.56 -12.00
C ALA A 80 2.23 3.71 -10.99
N ARG A 81 0.97 4.00 -10.65
CA ARG A 81 0.55 5.01 -9.67
C ARG A 81 -0.09 4.32 -8.46
N PRO A 82 -0.19 4.97 -7.30
CA PRO A 82 -0.90 4.40 -6.15
C PRO A 82 -2.38 4.16 -6.50
N VAL A 83 -2.87 2.96 -6.22
CA VAL A 83 -4.27 2.57 -6.41
C VAL A 83 -5.02 2.78 -5.10
N TRP A 84 -6.20 3.39 -5.19
CA TRP A 84 -7.04 3.77 -4.04
C TRP A 84 -8.31 2.93 -4.06
N LEU A 85 -8.56 2.24 -2.96
CA LEU A 85 -9.64 1.28 -2.79
C LEU A 85 -10.55 1.78 -1.66
N GLY A 86 -11.81 2.08 -1.98
CA GLY A 86 -12.86 2.42 -1.02
C GLY A 86 -13.65 1.17 -0.65
N LEU A 87 -14.59 1.30 0.30
CA LEU A 87 -15.60 0.28 0.63
C LEU A 87 -15.05 -1.11 1.01
N VAL A 88 -13.77 -1.24 1.38
CA VAL A 88 -13.07 -2.50 1.72
C VAL A 88 -13.53 -3.03 3.10
N ASN A 89 -14.82 -3.22 3.28
CA ASN A 89 -15.47 -3.50 4.56
C ASN A 89 -15.51 -5.01 4.88
N ASP A 90 -15.44 -5.84 3.85
CA ASP A 90 -15.48 -7.29 3.91
C ASP A 90 -14.08 -7.91 4.04
N HIS A 91 -14.09 -9.21 4.34
CA HIS A 91 -12.89 -10.01 4.52
C HIS A 91 -12.21 -10.33 3.19
N ASP A 92 -12.97 -10.57 2.12
CA ASP A 92 -12.44 -11.21 0.92
C ASP A 92 -11.71 -10.19 0.04
N ALA A 93 -12.20 -8.96 -0.06
CA ALA A 93 -11.45 -7.82 -0.59
C ALA A 93 -10.13 -7.57 0.18
N THR A 94 -10.06 -7.92 1.48
CA THR A 94 -8.80 -7.86 2.23
C THR A 94 -7.82 -8.94 1.79
N GLU A 95 -8.30 -10.16 1.56
CA GLU A 95 -7.50 -11.27 1.05
C GLU A 95 -7.02 -11.00 -0.39
N ASP A 96 -7.88 -10.49 -1.27
CA ASP A 96 -7.53 -10.11 -2.64
C ASP A 96 -6.45 -9.01 -2.68
N ILE A 97 -6.58 -7.96 -1.84
CA ILE A 97 -5.53 -6.94 -1.70
C ILE A 97 -4.23 -7.58 -1.22
N ALA A 98 -4.30 -8.46 -0.22
CA ALA A 98 -3.13 -9.10 0.36
C ALA A 98 -2.43 -10.06 -0.63
N ALA A 99 -3.19 -10.80 -1.44
CA ALA A 99 -2.69 -11.64 -2.52
C ALA A 99 -2.06 -10.79 -3.62
N TRP A 100 -2.74 -9.73 -4.06
CA TRP A 100 -2.26 -8.84 -5.13
C TRP A 100 -0.96 -8.10 -4.78
N VAL A 101 -0.81 -7.58 -3.54
CA VAL A 101 0.45 -6.95 -3.13
C VAL A 101 1.59 -7.97 -3.01
N SER A 102 1.29 -9.21 -2.63
CA SER A 102 2.26 -10.32 -2.57
C SER A 102 2.69 -10.76 -3.97
N ALA A 103 1.80 -10.68 -4.97
CA ALA A 103 2.10 -10.90 -6.38
C ALA A 103 2.88 -9.72 -7.04
N GLY A 104 3.18 -8.65 -6.29
CA GLY A 104 3.95 -7.49 -6.77
C GLY A 104 3.14 -6.22 -7.00
N GLY A 105 1.81 -6.29 -6.92
CA GLY A 105 0.88 -5.16 -6.93
C GLY A 105 0.86 -4.34 -8.23
N PRO A 106 0.42 -3.06 -8.17
CA PRO A 106 0.20 -2.20 -9.33
C PRO A 106 1.40 -2.14 -10.29
N GLY A 107 1.15 -2.50 -11.56
CA GLY A 107 2.15 -2.48 -12.63
C GLY A 107 3.12 -3.67 -12.63
N VAL A 108 2.94 -4.66 -11.75
CA VAL A 108 3.66 -5.93 -11.77
C VAL A 108 2.68 -7.10 -11.91
N ALA A 109 1.63 -7.09 -11.11
CA ALA A 109 0.47 -7.97 -11.25
C ALA A 109 -0.75 -7.18 -11.75
N PRO A 110 -1.61 -7.77 -12.60
CA PRO A 110 -2.89 -7.15 -12.96
C PRO A 110 -3.74 -6.91 -11.70
N CYS A 111 -4.60 -5.89 -11.72
CA CYS A 111 -5.62 -5.75 -10.68
C CYS A 111 -6.61 -6.91 -10.82
N PRO A 112 -6.99 -7.61 -9.75
CA PRO A 112 -8.12 -8.53 -9.79
C PRO A 112 -9.41 -7.79 -10.18
N ASP A 113 -10.20 -8.35 -11.10
CA ASP A 113 -11.45 -7.78 -11.61
C ASP A 113 -12.40 -7.36 -10.46
N ILE A 114 -12.46 -8.18 -9.40
CA ILE A 114 -13.25 -7.92 -8.20
C ILE A 114 -12.80 -6.64 -7.47
N LEU A 115 -11.48 -6.36 -7.42
CA LEU A 115 -10.95 -5.14 -6.80
C LEU A 115 -11.19 -3.90 -7.64
N GLU A 116 -11.41 -4.01 -8.97
CA GLU A 116 -11.75 -2.84 -9.79
C GLU A 116 -13.07 -2.18 -9.34
N LEU A 117 -14.00 -2.95 -8.75
CA LEU A 117 -15.24 -2.42 -8.15
C LEU A 117 -15.00 -1.51 -6.94
N TYR A 118 -13.83 -1.64 -6.28
CA TYR A 118 -13.43 -0.85 -5.12
C TYR A 118 -12.54 0.35 -5.53
N VAL A 119 -12.03 0.38 -6.77
CA VAL A 119 -11.11 1.42 -7.26
C VAL A 119 -11.86 2.75 -7.46
N PHE A 120 -11.33 3.81 -6.83
CA PHE A 120 -11.80 5.18 -7.07
C PHE A 120 -10.62 6.13 -7.34
N THR A 121 -10.92 7.27 -7.98
CA THR A 121 -9.96 8.37 -8.10
C THR A 121 -10.16 9.34 -6.94
N PRO A 122 -9.18 9.53 -6.04
CA PRO A 122 -9.30 10.49 -4.95
C PRO A 122 -9.33 11.94 -5.48
N PRO A 123 -10.00 12.86 -4.78
CA PRO A 123 -9.93 14.29 -5.11
C PRO A 123 -8.47 14.78 -5.06
N ARG A 124 -8.11 15.69 -5.96
CA ARG A 124 -6.78 16.30 -5.98
C ARG A 124 -6.56 17.10 -4.69
N ARG A 125 -5.81 16.53 -3.74
CA ARG A 125 -5.42 17.17 -2.49
C ARG A 125 -4.69 18.49 -2.78
N VAL A 126 -5.40 19.61 -2.68
CA VAL A 126 -4.83 20.95 -2.81
C VAL A 126 -3.82 21.14 -1.69
N ARG A 127 -2.55 21.37 -2.04
CA ARG A 127 -1.48 21.58 -1.08
C ARG A 127 -1.57 23.01 -0.56
N VAL A 128 -2.35 23.22 0.50
CA VAL A 128 -2.40 24.49 1.22
C VAL A 128 -1.02 24.73 1.84
N THR A 129 -0.24 25.61 1.24
CA THR A 129 0.96 26.16 1.86
C THR A 129 0.51 27.11 2.96
N GLN A 130 0.68 26.74 4.22
CA GLN A 130 0.56 27.73 5.30
C GLN A 130 1.73 28.72 5.19
N ALA A 131 1.41 29.99 5.43
CA ALA A 131 2.36 31.08 5.61
C ALA A 131 2.58 31.34 7.12
#